data_AF-A0A812TAF6-F1
#
_entry.id   AF-A0A812TAF6-F1
#
_cell.length_a   1.000
_cell.length_b   1.000
_cell.length_c   1.000
_cell.angle_alpha   90.00
_cell.angle_beta   90.00
_cell.angle_gamma   90.00
#
_symmetry.space_group_name_H-M   'P 1'
#
loop_
_entity.id
_entity.type
_entity.pdbx_description
1 polymer ?
#
loop_
_entity_poly.entity_id
_entity_poly.type
_entity_poly.pdbx_seq_one_letter_code
_entity_poly.pdbx_strand_id
1 'polypeptide(L)' 'MCFPNRKTPIGNAIDLYLRRQLELSDEAVHRLFSANRWEMAKAIVEDLRSGTTIVCDRYAFSGVAYSAAK' A
#
# COMPACT_ATOMS: atom_id res chain seq x y z
N MET A 1 10.99 3.29 -3.02
CA MET A 1 9.88 2.98 -2.10
C MET A 1 9.00 1.91 -2.77
N CYS A 2 8.46 0.92 -2.05
CA CYS A 2 7.68 -0.20 -2.63
C CYS A 2 6.35 -0.36 -1.89
N PHE A 3 5.25 -0.57 -2.63
CA PHE A 3 3.90 -0.74 -2.09
C PHE A 3 3.31 -2.12 -2.41
N PRO A 4 2.72 -2.82 -1.44
CA PRO A 4 2.52 -2.41 -0.04
C PRO A 4 3.83 -2.43 0.77
N ASN A 5 4.00 -1.47 1.67
CA ASN A 5 5.12 -1.47 2.62
C ASN A 5 4.85 -2.48 3.73
N ARG A 6 5.34 -3.72 3.55
CA ARG A 6 5.14 -4.87 4.46
C ARG A 6 5.76 -4.73 5.85
N LYS A 7 6.50 -3.65 6.13
CA LYS A 7 7.12 -3.38 7.44
C LYS A 7 6.16 -2.72 8.43
N THR A 8 5.08 -2.09 7.98
CA THR A 8 4.07 -1.50 8.89
C THR A 8 3.09 -2.57 9.36
N PRO A 9 2.39 -2.38 10.50
CA PRO A 9 1.34 -3.30 10.94
C PRO A 9 0.27 -3.53 9.86
N ILE A 10 -0.17 -2.48 9.16
CA ILE A 10 -1.11 -2.60 8.03
C ILE A 10 -0.49 -3.38 6.88
N GLY A 11 0.78 -3.10 6.55
CA GLY A 11 1.51 -3.83 5.53
C GLY A 11 1.67 -5.31 5.84
N ASN A 12 1.85 -5.68 7.11
CA ASN A 12 1.92 -7.07 7.55
C ASN A 12 0.57 -7.78 7.37
N ALA A 13 -0.55 -7.14 7.73
CA ALA A 13 -1.89 -7.69 7.47
C ALA A 13 -2.14 -7.94 5.98
N ILE A 14 -1.71 -7.01 5.11
CA ILE A 14 -1.77 -7.20 3.65
C ILE A 14 -0.89 -8.37 3.21
N ASP A 15 0.32 -8.53 3.75
CA ASP A 15 1.21 -9.64 3.42
C ASP A 15 0.62 -11.00 3.80
N LEU A 16 0.02 -11.10 5.00
CA LEU A 16 -0.70 -12.31 5.43
C LEU A 16 -1.87 -12.64 4.50
N TYR A 17 -2.65 -11.64 4.11
CA TYR A 17 -3.72 -11.81 3.12
C TYR A 17 -3.20 -12.33 1.78
N LEU A 18 -2.14 -11.71 1.23
CA LEU A 18 -1.54 -12.12 -0.04
C LEU A 18 -0.97 -13.54 0.00
N ARG A 19 -0.49 -13.99 1.17
CA ARG A 19 -0.03 -15.36 1.41
C ARG A 19 -1.16 -16.35 1.72
N ARG A 20 -2.42 -15.92 1.68
CA ARG A 20 -3.60 -16.72 2.05
C ARG A 20 -3.55 -17.26 3.48
N GLN A 21 -2.88 -16.52 4.37
CA GLN A 21 -2.77 -16.82 5.80
C GLN A 21 -3.79 -16.03 6.63
N LEU A 22 -4.50 -15.10 6.00
CA LEU A 22 -5.55 -14.29 6.60
C LEU A 22 -6.68 -14.13 5.59
N GLU A 23 -7.90 -14.50 5.97
CA GLU A 23 -9.10 -14.25 5.16
C GLU A 23 -9.64 -12.84 5.46
N LEU A 24 -9.83 -12.05 4.41
CA LEU A 24 -10.44 -10.73 4.45
C LEU A 24 -11.34 -10.57 3.23
N SER A 25 -12.42 -9.79 3.38
CA SER A 25 -13.23 -9.42 2.22
C SER A 25 -12.44 -8.52 1.27
N ASP A 26 -12.86 -8.47 0.01
CA ASP A 26 -12.18 -7.68 -1.01
C ASP A 26 -12.26 -6.17 -0.75
N GLU A 27 -13.35 -5.71 -0.14
CA GLU A 27 -13.50 -4.31 0.30
C GLU A 27 -12.60 -4.01 1.50
N ALA A 28 -12.42 -4.96 2.42
CA ALA A 28 -11.54 -4.79 3.57
C ALA A 28 -10.08 -4.69 3.12
N VAL A 29 -9.61 -5.62 2.27
CA VAL A 29 -8.23 -5.59 1.77
C VAL A 29 -7.96 -4.36 0.90
N HIS A 30 -8.93 -3.93 0.07
CA HIS A 30 -8.80 -2.70 -0.72
C HIS A 30 -8.52 -1.47 0.18
N ARG A 31 -9.28 -1.35 1.28
CA ARG A 31 -9.07 -0.27 2.27
C ARG A 31 -7.71 -0.35 2.93
N LEU A 32 -7.23 -1.56 3.28
CA LEU A 32 -5.88 -1.73 3.84
C LEU A 32 -4.79 -1.28 2.86
N PHE A 33 -4.90 -1.62 1.57
CA PHE A 33 -3.96 -1.13 0.55
C PHE A 33 -3.98 0.40 0.42
N SER A 34 -5.15 1.03 0.57
CA SER A 34 -5.26 2.50 0.60
C SER A 34 -4.63 3.10 1.85
N ALA A 35 -4.96 2.54 3.03
CA ALA A 35 -4.42 2.99 4.31
C ALA A 35 -2.88 2.89 4.35
N ASN A 36 -2.30 1.81 3.82
CA ASN A 36 -0.85 1.64 3.78
C ASN A 36 -0.12 2.71 2.96
N ARG A 37 -0.76 3.27 1.92
CA ARG A 37 -0.21 4.43 1.19
C ARG A 37 -0.31 5.71 2.02
N TRP A 38 -1.44 5.90 2.69
CA TRP A 38 -1.67 7.06 3.56
C TRP A 38 -0.71 7.12 4.74
N GLU A 39 -0.34 5.96 5.32
CA GLU A 39 0.72 5.88 6.35
C GLU A 39 2.05 6.49 5.86
N MET A 40 2.36 6.34 4.58
CA MET A 40 3.62 6.83 3.98
C MET A 40 3.49 8.22 3.36
N ALA A 41 2.27 8.75 3.19
CA ALA A 41 2.02 9.95 2.40
C ALA A 41 2.76 11.18 2.93
N LYS A 42 2.79 11.37 4.26
CA LYS A 42 3.49 12.50 4.89
C LYS A 42 5.00 12.45 4.59
N ALA A 43 5.62 11.30 4.77
CA ALA A 43 7.05 11.11 4.49
C ALA A 43 7.39 11.35 3.01
N ILE A 44 6.57 10.82 2.09
CA ILE A 44 6.73 11.07 0.65
C ILE A 44 6.70 12.57 0.35
N VAL A 45 5.72 13.30 0.91
CA VAL A 45 5.58 14.74 0.67
C VAL A 45 6.76 15.53 1.25
N GLU A 46 7.25 15.16 2.43
CA GLU A 46 8.42 15.77 3.06
C GLU A 46 9.70 15.54 2.23
N ASP A 47 9.94 14.30 1.79
CA ASP A 47 11.06 13.93 0.93
C ASP A 47 11.03 14.71 -0.39
N LEU A 48 9.86 14.79 -1.05
CA LEU A 48 9.71 15.56 -2.29
C LEU A 48 9.97 17.05 -2.07
N ARG A 49 9.48 17.62 -0.96
CA ARG A 49 9.72 19.03 -0.59
C ARG A 49 11.18 19.31 -0.29
N SER A 50 11.93 18.32 0.18
CA SER A 50 13.38 18.43 0.41
C SER A 50 14.21 18.38 -0.88
N GLY A 51 13.58 18.17 -2.04
CA GLY A 51 14.26 18.03 -3.34
C GLY A 51 14.67 16.59 -3.65
N THR A 52 14.27 15.61 -2.85
CA THR A 52 14.57 14.19 -3.09
C THR A 52 13.64 13.61 -4.15
N THR A 53 14.20 12.99 -5.19
CA THR A 53 13.41 12.25 -6.17
C THR A 53 13.06 10.86 -5.64
N ILE A 54 11.79 10.48 -5.73
CA ILE A 54 11.30 9.19 -5.22
C ILE A 54 10.90 8.29 -6.38
N VAL A 55 11.50 7.10 -6.43
CA VAL A 55 11.06 6.01 -7.30
C VAL A 55 10.13 5.09 -6.51
N CYS A 56 8.87 5.00 -6.95
CA CYS A 56 7.85 4.14 -6.34
C CYS A 56 7.59 2.90 -7.20
N ASP A 57 7.80 1.72 -6.64
CA ASP A 57 7.33 0.45 -7.20
C ASP A 57 5.90 0.19 -6.70
N ARG A 58 4.95 0.25 -7.64
CA ARG A 58 3.49 0.28 -7.42
C ARG A 58 3.00 1.49 -6.62
N TYR A 59 1.73 1.83 -6.80
CA TYR A 59 1.07 2.89 -6.02
C TYR A 59 -0.47 2.80 -6.17
N ALA A 60 -1.16 3.94 -6.27
CA ALA A 60 -2.61 4.04 -6.40
C ALA A 60 -3.18 3.24 -7.58
N PHE A 61 -2.54 3.28 -8.75
CA PHE A 61 -3.03 2.58 -9.95
C PHE A 61 -3.10 1.07 -9.79
N SER A 62 -2.08 0.46 -9.15
CA SER A 62 -2.15 -0.95 -8.78
C SER A 62 -3.34 -1.23 -7.84
N GLY A 63 -3.58 -0.35 -6.86
CA GLY A 63 -4.73 -0.50 -5.97
C GLY A 63 -6.08 -0.51 -6.70
N VAL A 64 -6.28 0.38 -7.67
CA VAL A 64 -7.52 0.43 -8.47
C VAL A 64 -7.63 -0.80 -9.37
N ALA A 65 -6.57 -1.12 -10.13
CA ALA A 65 -6.59 -2.20 -11.11
C ALA A 65 -6.86 -3.57 -10.46
N TYR A 66 -6.16 -3.90 -9.37
CA TYR A 66 -6.32 -5.19 -8.70
C TYR A 66 -7.62 -5.32 -7.92
N SER A 67 -8.21 -4.21 -7.47
CA SER A 67 -9.53 -4.26 -6.81
C SER A 67 -10.68 -4.30 -7.81
N ALA A 68 -10.56 -3.64 -8.97
CA ALA A 68 -11.58 -3.69 -10.01
C ALA A 68 -11.61 -5.03 -10.78
N ALA A 69 -10.49 -5.77 -10.78
CA ALA A 69 -10.37 -7.06 -11.48
C ALA A 69 -10.78 -8.27 -10.63
N LYS A 70 -11.29 -8.06 -9.42
CA LYS A 70 -11.76 -9.12 -8.52
C LYS A 70 -13.26 -9.33 -8.64
#